data_AF-G2FWV1-F1
#
_entry.id   AF-G2FWV1-F1
#
_cell.length_a   1.000
_cell.length_b   1.000
_cell.length_c   1.000
_cell.angle_alpha   90.00
_cell.angle_beta   90.00
_cell.angle_gamma   90.00
#
_symmetry.space_group_name_H-M   'P 1'
#
loop_
_entity.id
_entity.type
_entity.pdbx_description
1 polymer ?
#
loop_
_entity_poly.entity_id
_entity_poly.type
_entity_poly.pdbx_seq_one_letter_code
_entity_poly.pdbx_strand_id
1 'polypeptide(L)' 'MPGVTIGPNAIVAGGAVVTRDVPEGTIVGGNPAKVIGSVQELARKRANSDEPFWNSTRKELEEFYWNK' A
#
# COMPACT_ATOMS: atom_id res chain seq x y z
N MET A 1 4.48 14.25 -12.37
CA MET A 1 4.89 15.64 -12.63
C MET A 1 6.41 15.68 -12.71
N PRO A 2 7.00 16.27 -13.76
CA PRO A 2 8.44 16.47 -13.81
C PRO A 2 8.90 17.28 -12.58
N GLY A 3 10.03 16.89 -11.97
CA GLY A 3 10.63 17.61 -10.84
C GLY A 3 10.12 17.24 -9.44
N VAL A 4 9.17 16.30 -9.31
CA VAL A 4 8.72 15.79 -8.01
C VAL A 4 9.69 14.75 -7.46
N THR A 5 10.01 14.86 -6.16
CA THR A 5 10.82 13.90 -5.41
C THR A 5 9.95 12.99 -4.55
N ILE A 6 10.23 11.68 -4.57
CA ILE A 6 9.63 10.70 -3.67
C ILE A 6 10.68 10.30 -2.64
N GLY A 7 10.43 10.61 -1.37
CA GLY A 7 11.31 10.27 -0.27
C GLY A 7 11.44 8.74 -0.08
N PRO A 8 12.54 8.29 0.54
CA PRO A 8 12.76 6.88 0.80
C PRO A 8 11.61 6.29 1.65
N ASN A 9 11.36 4.98 1.50
CA ASN A 9 10.31 4.26 2.22
C ASN A 9 8.88 4.84 2.06
N ALA A 10 8.62 5.73 1.11
CA ALA A 10 7.27 6.19 0.83
C ALA A 10 6.47 5.12 0.06
N ILE A 11 5.15 5.08 0.27
CA ILE A 11 4.23 4.20 -0.47
C ILE A 11 3.29 5.06 -1.31
N VAL A 12 3.20 4.75 -2.61
CA VAL A 12 2.25 5.38 -3.53
C VAL A 12 1.14 4.38 -3.87
N ALA A 13 -0.11 4.73 -3.54
CA ALA A 13 -1.26 3.88 -3.83
C ALA A 13 -1.49 3.72 -5.34
N GLY A 14 -2.07 2.58 -5.73
CA GLY A 14 -2.46 2.33 -7.11
C GLY A 14 -3.40 3.41 -7.64
N GLY A 15 -3.13 3.91 -8.85
CA GLY A 15 -3.93 4.97 -9.49
C GLY A 15 -3.68 6.39 -8.97
N ALA A 16 -2.68 6.61 -8.11
CA ALA A 16 -2.36 7.95 -7.63
C ALA A 16 -1.65 8.81 -8.70
N VAL A 17 -1.95 10.12 -8.71
CA VAL A 17 -1.25 11.12 -9.54
C VAL A 17 -0.50 12.07 -8.63
N VAL A 18 0.82 11.89 -8.55
CA VAL A 18 1.68 12.66 -7.66
C VAL A 18 2.04 14.01 -8.30
N THR A 19 1.57 15.10 -7.67
CA THR A 19 1.76 16.47 -8.16
C THR A 19 2.66 17.32 -7.25
N ARG A 20 3.15 16.78 -6.13
CA ARG A 20 3.99 17.45 -5.13
C ARG A 20 4.95 16.43 -4.51
N ASP A 21 6.02 16.90 -3.89
CA ASP A 21 6.98 16.04 -3.20
C ASP A 21 6.32 15.19 -2.12
N VAL A 22 6.80 13.95 -1.99
CA VAL A 22 6.31 12.97 -1.03
C VAL A 22 7.37 12.78 0.06
N PRO A 23 7.08 13.10 1.33
CA PRO A 23 8.03 12.92 2.42
C PRO A 23 8.39 11.44 2.65
N GLU A 24 9.55 11.20 3.24
CA GLU A 24 10.00 9.86 3.65
C GLU A 24 8.97 9.16 4.54
N GLY A 25 8.78 7.86 4.31
CA GLY A 25 7.93 7.01 5.15
C GLY A 25 6.44 7.36 5.12
N THR A 26 5.99 8.23 4.20
CA THR A 26 4.58 8.59 4.05
C THR A 26 3.87 7.70 3.04
N ILE A 27 2.55 7.56 3.21
CA ILE A 27 1.67 6.87 2.28
C ILE A 27 0.82 7.93 1.59
N VAL A 28 0.83 7.97 0.27
CA VAL A 28 0.03 8.91 -0.55
C VAL A 28 -0.90 8.19 -1.50
N GLY A 29 -2.05 8.79 -1.80
CA GLY A 29 -3.02 8.23 -2.74
C GLY A 29 -3.99 9.26 -3.34
N GLY A 30 -4.63 8.89 -4.45
CA GLY A 30 -5.62 9.71 -5.16
C GLY A 30 -5.05 10.57 -6.29
N ASN A 31 -5.94 11.31 -6.96
CA ASN A 31 -5.61 12.27 -8.02
C ASN A 31 -6.32 13.62 -7.74
N PRO A 32 -5.60 14.67 -7.32
CA PRO A 32 -4.17 14.69 -7.00
C PRO A 32 -3.87 13.90 -5.71
N ALA A 33 -2.66 13.34 -5.62
CA ALA A 33 -2.24 12.53 -4.48
C ALA A 33 -2.21 13.36 -3.18
N LYS A 34 -2.74 12.78 -2.10
CA LYS A 34 -2.73 13.35 -0.74
C LYS A 34 -2.12 12.35 0.23
N VAL A 35 -1.54 12.83 1.33
CA VAL A 35 -1.09 11.97 2.43
C VAL A 35 -2.30 11.28 3.06
N ILE A 36 -2.25 9.96 3.12
CA ILE A 36 -3.30 9.09 3.67
C ILE A 36 -2.81 8.27 4.88
N GLY A 37 -1.51 8.32 5.21
CA GLY A 37 -0.96 7.65 6.39
C GLY A 37 0.57 7.63 6.42
N SER A 38 1.12 6.83 7.32
CA SER A 38 2.57 6.57 7.44
C SER A 38 2.88 5.08 7.38
N VAL A 39 4.07 4.75 6.87
CA VAL A 39 4.56 3.37 6.77
C VAL A 39 4.78 2.78 8.15
N GLN A 40 5.23 3.56 9.13
CA GLN A 40 5.39 3.10 10.51
C GLN A 40 4.06 2.69 11.12
N GLU A 41 2.99 3.46 10.90
CA GLU A 41 1.66 3.12 11.38
C GLU A 41 1.11 1.88 10.66
N LEU A 42 1.28 1.78 9.35
CA LEU A 42 0.89 0.59 8.58
C LEU A 42 1.63 -0.67 9.07
N ALA A 43 2.93 -0.57 9.32
CA ALA A 43 3.75 -1.67 9.82
C ALA A 43 3.28 -2.11 11.22
N ARG A 44 2.99 -1.17 12.13
CA ARG A 44 2.43 -1.48 13.46
C ARG A 44 1.07 -2.18 13.35
N LYS A 45 0.17 -1.69 12.49
CA LYS A 45 -1.14 -2.30 12.28
C LYS A 45 -1.01 -3.74 11.76
N ARG A 46 -0.07 -3.99 10.85
CA ARG A 46 0.21 -5.34 10.32
C ARG A 46 0.88 -6.25 11.34
N ALA A 47 1.78 -5.74 12.18
CA ALA A 47 2.45 -6.54 13.21
C ALA A 47 1.50 -6.96 14.35
N ASN A 48 0.50 -6.12 14.66
CA ASN A 48 -0.46 -6.37 15.72
C ASN A 48 -1.76 -7.04 15.24
N SER A 49 -1.82 -7.45 13.97
CA SER A 49 -2.99 -8.12 13.41
C SER A 49 -2.73 -9.61 13.28
N ASP A 50 -3.54 -10.40 13.96
CA ASP A 50 -3.55 -11.88 13.81
C ASP A 50 -4.27 -12.32 12.52
N GLU A 51 -4.84 -11.37 11.77
CA GLU A 51 -5.53 -11.66 10.52
C GLU A 51 -4.50 -11.98 9.42
N PRO A 52 -4.59 -13.16 8.78
CA PRO A 52 -3.74 -13.49 7.66
C PRO A 52 -3.93 -12.46 6.53
N PHE A 53 -2.85 -12.10 5.84
CA PHE A 53 -2.89 -11.17 4.68
C PHE A 53 -3.85 -11.64 3.56
N TRP A 54 -4.21 -12.92 3.59
CA TRP A 54 -5.23 -13.52 2.78
C TRP A 54 -6.20 -14.30 3.66
N ASN A 55 -7.46 -13.85 3.74
CA ASN A 55 -8.54 -14.51 4.47
C ASN A 55 -9.12 -15.70 3.70
N SER A 56 -8.28 -16.49 3.04
CA SER A 56 -8.70 -17.78 2.51
C SER A 56 -7.66 -18.84 2.79
N THR A 57 -8.15 -20.03 3.01
CA THR A 57 -7.33 -21.20 3.24
C THR A 57 -6.56 -21.50 1.95
N ARG A 58 -5.32 -22.00 2.06
CA ARG A 58 -4.51 -22.44 0.90
C ARG A 58 -5.32 -23.33 -0.06
N LYS A 59 -6.21 -24.16 0.50
CA LYS A 59 -7.13 -25.04 -0.23
C LYS A 59 -8.11 -24.26 -1.12
N GLU A 60 -8.66 -23.15 -0.64
CA GLU A 60 -9.60 -22.30 -1.39
C GLU A 60 -8.90 -21.55 -2.54
N LEU A 61 -7.65 -21.15 -2.32
CA LEU A 61 -6.81 -20.57 -3.38
C LEU A 61 -6.47 -21.59 -4.47
N GLU A 62 -6.06 -22.79 -4.08
CA GLU A 62 -5.73 -23.87 -5.02
C GLU A 62 -6.96 -24.27 -5.84
N GLU A 63 -8.15 -24.30 -5.24
CA GLU A 63 -9.39 -24.56 -5.95
C GLU A 63 -9.73 -23.45 -6.96
N PHE A 64 -9.73 -22.18 -6.56
CA PHE A 64 -10.09 -21.06 -7.43
C PHE A 64 -9.15 -20.89 -8.64
N TYR A 65 -7.85 -21.05 -8.46
CA TYR A 65 -6.87 -20.81 -9.51
C TYR A 65 -6.60 -22.04 -10.39
N TRP A 66 -6.73 -23.25 -9.85
CA TRP A 66 -6.23 -24.45 -10.53
C TRP A 66 -7.27 -25.53 -10.78
N ASN A 67 -8.48 -25.42 -10.23
CA ASN A 67 -9.60 -26.30 -10.57
C ASN A 67 -10.76 -25.49 -11.18
N LYS A 68 -10.87 -25.53 -12.51
CA LYS A 68 -12.07 -25.13 -13.25
C LYS A 68 -13.05 -26.29 -13.39
#